data_AF-A0A920TEY7-F1
#
_entry.id   AF-A0A920TEY7-F1
#
_cell.length_a   1.000
_cell.length_b   1.000
_cell.length_c   1.000
_cell.angle_alpha   90.00
_cell.angle_beta   90.00
_cell.angle_gamma   90.00
#
_symmetry.space_group_name_H-M   'P 1'
#
loop_
_entity.id
_entity.type
_entity.pdbx_description
1 polymer ?
#
loop_
_entity_poly.entity_id
_entity_poly.type
_entity_poly.pdbx_seq_one_letter_code
_entity_poly.pdbx_strand_id
1 'polypeptide(L)' 'MKALVKPKFPSPSGMVEAPLKALLVDSWYDSYLGVVVLVRVRDGILRKGQRVRFMSSGMTRQVGKRVWDFHPKRGGCG' A
#
# COMPACT_ATOMS: atom_id res chain seq x y z
N MET A 1 20.68 19.82 -8.01
CA MET A 1 19.80 18.64 -7.80
C MET A 1 18.55 19.05 -6.99
N LYS A 2 17.62 19.80 -7.58
CA LYS A 2 16.30 20.14 -7.02
C LYS A 2 15.35 20.29 -8.21
N ALA A 3 14.68 19.21 -8.61
CA ALA A 3 13.82 19.22 -9.81
C ALA A 3 12.52 18.42 -9.65
N LEU A 4 12.12 18.05 -8.43
CA LEU A 4 10.92 17.22 -8.20
C LEU A 4 9.89 17.82 -7.24
N VAL A 5 10.14 19.00 -6.68
CA VAL A 5 9.11 19.77 -5.97
C VAL A 5 8.71 20.93 -6.85
N LYS A 6 7.86 20.65 -7.84
CA LYS A 6 7.02 21.69 -8.42
C LYS A 6 5.91 21.97 -7.41
N PRO A 7 5.49 23.22 -7.18
CA PRO A 7 4.38 23.58 -6.28
C PRO A 7 2.99 23.09 -6.75
N LYS A 8 2.93 22.20 -7.75
CA LYS A 8 1.70 21.73 -8.42
C LYS A 8 1.44 20.24 -8.21
N PHE A 9 2.12 19.55 -7.29
CA PHE A 9 1.71 18.19 -6.94
C PHE A 9 0.59 18.26 -5.92
N PRO A 10 -0.66 17.89 -6.26
CA PRO A 10 -1.73 17.87 -5.28
C PRO A 10 -1.37 16.85 -4.20
N SER A 11 -1.51 17.25 -2.94
CA SER A 11 -1.40 16.34 -1.81
C SER A 11 -2.32 15.14 -2.03
N PRO A 12 -1.92 13.93 -1.59
CA PRO A 12 -2.78 12.76 -1.70
C PRO A 12 -4.10 13.04 -0.98
N SER A 13 -5.17 13.16 -1.77
CA SER A 13 -6.53 13.29 -1.26
C SER A 13 -7.04 11.88 -0.95
N GLY A 14 -7.48 11.67 0.29
CA GLY A 14 -8.04 10.41 0.75
C GLY A 14 -8.73 10.59 2.09
N MET A 15 -9.83 9.89 2.31
CA MET A 15 -10.56 9.89 3.58
C MET A 15 -10.30 8.61 4.36
N VAL A 16 -9.97 8.74 5.64
CA VAL A 16 -9.61 7.62 6.52
C VAL A 16 -10.83 6.76 6.89
N GLU A 17 -12.02 7.37 6.93
CA GLU A 17 -13.29 6.70 7.30
C GLU A 17 -13.98 6.00 6.11
N ALA A 18 -13.52 6.26 4.89
CA ALA A 18 -14.08 5.65 3.69
C ALA A 18 -13.75 4.15 3.61
N PRO A 19 -14.55 3.35 2.86
CA PRO A 19 -14.24 1.94 2.65
C PRO A 19 -12.87 1.78 1.99
N LEU A 20 -12.12 0.76 2.42
CA LEU A 20 -10.77 0.49 1.95
C LEU A 20 -10.73 0.41 0.42
N LYS A 21 -10.03 1.36 -0.20
CA LYS A 21 -9.68 1.32 -1.62
C LYS A 21 -8.17 1.35 -1.75
N ALA A 22 -7.62 0.28 -2.30
CA ALA A 22 -6.20 0.14 -2.56
C ALA A 22 -5.96 -0.29 -4.01
N LEU A 23 -4.89 0.25 -4.61
CA LEU A 23 -4.41 -0.12 -5.93
C LEU A 23 -3.27 -1.13 -5.77
N LEU A 24 -3.34 -2.24 -6.50
CA LEU A 24 -2.25 -3.20 -6.61
C LEU A 24 -1.18 -2.63 -7.53
N VAL A 25 0.01 -2.38 -6.99
CA VAL A 25 1.12 -1.76 -7.73
C VAL A 25 2.04 -2.82 -8.29
N ASP A 26 2.44 -3.77 -7.44
CA ASP A 26 3.33 -4.85 -7.79
C ASP A 26 3.05 -6.07 -6.91
N SER A 27 3.38 -7.26 -7.38
CA SER A 27 3.30 -8.50 -6.61
C SER A 27 4.46 -9.41 -6.96
N TRP A 28 5.15 -9.92 -5.95
CA TRP A 28 6.22 -10.89 -6.11
C TRP A 28 5.98 -12.10 -5.21
N TYR A 29 6.64 -13.21 -5.55
CA TYR A 29 6.56 -14.44 -4.79
C TYR A 29 7.75 -14.58 -3.83
N ASP A 30 7.45 -14.84 -2.56
CA ASP A 30 8.43 -15.19 -1.53
C ASP A 30 8.21 -16.67 -1.15
N SER A 31 9.28 -17.47 -1.12
CA SER A 31 9.19 -18.91 -0.88
C SER A 31 8.68 -19.29 0.50
N TYR A 32 8.71 -18.38 1.49
CA TYR A 32 8.27 -18.63 2.86
C TYR A 32 6.95 -17.93 3.19
N LEU A 33 6.75 -16.72 2.68
CA LEU A 33 5.57 -15.89 2.95
C LEU A 33 4.47 -16.06 1.90
N GLY A 34 4.78 -16.69 0.76
CA GLY A 34 3.89 -16.82 -0.38
C GLY A 34 3.85 -15.55 -1.21
N VAL A 35 2.66 -15.22 -1.73
CA VAL A 35 2.47 -14.04 -2.58
C VAL A 35 2.51 -12.78 -1.73
N VAL A 36 3.52 -11.93 -1.96
CA VAL A 36 3.64 -10.61 -1.35
C VAL A 36 3.18 -9.57 -2.36
N VAL A 37 2.32 -8.66 -1.91
CA VAL A 37 1.72 -7.65 -2.79
C VAL A 37 2.02 -6.26 -2.24
N LEU A 38 2.58 -5.40 -3.08
CA LEU A 38 2.68 -3.98 -2.84
C LEU A 38 1.37 -3.31 -3.26
N VAL A 39 0.69 -2.73 -2.28
CA VAL A 39 -0.55 -1.99 -2.50
C VAL A 39 -0.37 -0.53 -2.11
N ARG A 40 -0.96 0.36 -2.89
CA ARG A 40 -1.11 1.77 -2.54
C ARG A 40 -2.52 2.02 -2.04
N VAL A 41 -2.67 2.34 -0.76
CA VAL A 41 -3.94 2.76 -0.17
C VAL A 41 -4.27 4.18 -0.64
N ARG A 42 -5.50 4.37 -1.14
CA ARG A 42 -6.05 5.71 -1.45
C ARG A 42 -7.02 6.17 -0.37
N ASP A 43 -7.94 5.30 0.00
CA ASP A 43 -8.99 5.57 0.98
C ASP A 43 -9.06 4.45 2.01
N GLY A 44 -9.44 4.80 3.23
CA GLY A 44 -9.59 3.86 4.33
C GLY A 44 -8.26 3.45 4.97
N ILE A 45 -8.33 2.42 5.81
CA ILE A 45 -7.18 1.87 6.54
C ILE A 45 -7.08 0.38 6.24
N LEU A 46 -5.87 -0.07 5.93
CA LEU A 46 -5.55 -1.50 5.84
C LEU A 46 -4.98 -1.97 7.19
N ARG A 47 -5.60 -2.98 7.79
CA ARG A 47 -5.12 -3.59 9.05
C ARG A 47 -4.76 -5.06 8.85
N LYS A 48 -3.82 -5.56 9.67
CA LYS A 48 -3.46 -6.98 9.74
C LYS A 48 -4.70 -7.82 10.08
N GLY A 49 -4.90 -8.95 9.41
CA GLY A 49 -6.05 -9.83 9.63
C GLY A 49 -7.38 -9.33 9.03
N GLN A 50 -7.42 -8.16 8.41
CA GLN A 50 -8.61 -7.66 7.73
C GLN A 50 -8.96 -8.55 6.52
N ARG A 51 -10.25 -8.79 6.30
CA ARG A 51 -10.72 -9.45 5.07
C ARG A 51 -10.75 -8.42 3.94
N VAL A 52 -10.01 -8.69 2.88
CA VAL A 52 -9.97 -7.86 1.68
C VAL A 52 -10.55 -8.63 0.50
N ARG A 53 -11.33 -7.94 -0.32
CA ARG A 53 -11.93 -8.51 -1.54
C ARG A 53 -11.21 -7.95 -2.75
N PHE A 54 -10.66 -8.84 -3.57
CA PHE A 54 -10.12 -8.48 -4.87
C PHE A 54 -11.30 -8.24 -5.83
N MET A 55 -11.40 -7.03 -6.36
CA MET A 55 -12.53 -6.65 -7.21
C MET A 55 -12.47 -7.33 -8.59
N SER A 56 -11.27 -7.65 -9.12
CA SER A 56 -11.16 -8.30 -10.43
C SER A 56 -11.54 -9.78 -10.41
N SER A 57 -11.14 -10.52 -9.37
CA SER A 57 -11.36 -11.96 -9.25
C SER A 57 -12.52 -12.34 -8.34
N GLY A 58 -13.12 -11.37 -7.64
CA GLY A 58 -14.18 -11.60 -6.65
C GLY A 58 -13.72 -12.33 -5.38
N MET A 59 -12.48 -12.80 -5.32
CA MET A 59 -11.96 -13.57 -4.20
C MET A 59 -11.80 -12.70 -2.95
N THR A 60 -12.24 -13.23 -1.82
CA THR A 60 -11.96 -12.63 -0.50
C THR A 60 -10.80 -13.36 0.15
N ARG A 61 -9.74 -12.63 0.50
CA ARG A 61 -8.57 -13.16 1.21
C ARG A 61 -8.37 -12.37 2.50
N GLN A 62 -7.76 -12.99 3.51
CA GLN A 62 -7.32 -12.27 4.70
C GLN A 62 -5.95 -11.66 4.45
N VAL A 63 -5.77 -10.41 4.89
CA VAL A 63 -4.46 -9.77 4.96
C VAL A 63 -3.61 -10.57 5.94
N GLY A 64 -2.44 -11.00 5.48
CA GLY A 64 -1.50 -11.79 6.29
C GLY A 64 -1.03 -11.06 7.55
N LYS A 65 -0.19 -11.73 8.35
CA LYS A 65 0.31 -11.20 9.62
C LYS A 65 1.19 -9.94 9.46
N ARG A 66 1.73 -9.68 8.27
CA ARG A 66 2.68 -8.60 8.02
C ARG A 66 2.09 -7.57 7.06
N VAL A 67 1.98 -6.34 7.54
CA VAL A 67 1.71 -5.12 6.77
C VAL A 67 2.92 -4.23 7.03
N TRP A 68 3.54 -3.74 5.96
CA TRP A 68 4.76 -2.95 6.01
C TRP A 68 4.48 -1.57 5.43
N ASP A 69 4.82 -0.53 6.19
CA ASP A 69 4.83 0.82 5.68
C ASP A 69 6.21 1.07 5.06
N PHE A 70 6.30 0.95 3.73
CA PHE A 70 7.54 1.15 3.00
C PHE A 70 7.99 2.60 3.11
N HIS A 71 8.81 2.89 4.11
CA HIS A 71 9.57 4.12 4.21
C HIS A 71 10.98 3.82 3.69
N PRO A 72 11.40 4.39 2.55
CA PRO A 72 12.81 4.33 2.18
C PRO A 72 13.59 4.97 3.31
N LYS A 73 14.51 4.23 3.94
CA LYS A 73 15.41 4.79 4.95
C LYS A 73 16.02 6.05 4.34
N ARG A 74 15.80 7.21 4.97
CA ARG A 74 16.53 8.42 4.61
C ARG A 74 18.00 8.06 4.81
N GLY A 75 18.78 8.05 3.73
CA GLY A 75 20.21 7.79 3.79
C GLY A 75 20.81 8.65 4.89
N GLY A 76 21.60 8.03 5.77
CA GLY A 76 22.31 8.73 6.83
C GLY A 76 23.17 9.83 6.21
N CYS A 77 22.94 11.06 6.66
CA CYS A 77 23.95 12.11 6.66
C CYS A 77 24.13 12.48 8.13
N GLY A 78 25.36 12.33 8.62
CA GLY A 78 25.76 12.50 10.01
C GLY A 78 26.58 11.32 10.48
#